data_AF-A0A2R3Z0G1-F1
#
_entry.id   AF-A0A2R3Z0G1-F1
#
_cell.length_a   1.000
_cell.length_b   1.000
_cell.length_c   1.000
_cell.angle_alpha   90.00
_cell.angle_beta   90.00
_cell.angle_gamma   90.00
#
_symmetry.space_group_name_H-M   'P 1'
#
loop_
_entity.id
_entity.type
_entity.pdbx_description
1 polymer ?
#
loop_
_entity_poly.entity_id
_entity_poly.type
_entity_poly.pdbx_seq_one_letter_code
_entity_poly.pdbx_strand_id
1 'polypeptide(L)'
;KLHEDWGSTTSSIDTSLKVADEYDIQVAIHTDTLNECGFVEDTIRAIDGRVIHTFHTEGAGGGHAPDIIRIAGLPNVLPASTNPTLPYTRNTIEEHLDMLMVCHHL
;
A
#
# COMPACT_ATOMS: atom_id res chain seq x y z
N LYS A 1 5.57 8.94 -5.11
CA LYS A 1 4.86 7.66 -5.00
C LYS A 1 5.89 6.60 -4.64
N LEU A 2 5.71 5.94 -3.51
CA LEU A 2 6.42 4.70 -3.16
C LEU A 2 5.65 3.53 -3.78
N HIS A 3 6.36 2.61 -4.46
CA HIS A 3 5.76 1.45 -5.12
C HIS A 3 6.69 0.25 -4.94
N GLU A 4 6.13 -0.93 -4.68
CA GLU A 4 6.93 -2.13 -4.40
C GLU A 4 7.80 -2.56 -5.59
N ASP A 5 7.32 -2.37 -6.82
CA ASP A 5 8.07 -2.57 -8.07
C ASP A 5 9.38 -1.77 -8.14
N TRP A 6 9.48 -0.67 -7.39
CA TRP A 6 10.69 0.15 -7.26
C TRP A 6 11.34 0.04 -5.86
N GLY A 7 10.87 -0.89 -5.04
CA GLY A 7 11.31 -1.11 -3.67
C GLY A 7 10.63 -0.20 -2.64
N SER A 8 9.50 -0.64 -2.09
CA SER A 8 8.84 -0.02 -0.92
C SER A 8 9.49 -0.42 0.41
N THR A 9 10.83 -0.36 0.47
CA THR A 9 11.61 -0.74 1.65
C THR A 9 11.44 0.26 2.80
N THR A 10 11.75 -0.15 4.04
CA THR A 10 11.73 0.74 5.21
C THR A 10 12.62 1.97 5.04
N SER A 11 13.78 1.80 4.38
CA SER A 11 14.70 2.91 4.06
C SER A 11 14.11 3.89 3.04
N SER A 12 13.47 3.37 1.99
CA SER A 12 12.78 4.18 0.97
C SER A 12 11.64 4.99 1.59
N ILE A 13 10.86 4.36 2.48
CA ILE A 13 9.75 4.99 3.21
C ILE A 13 10.26 6.14 4.08
N ASP A 14 11.21 5.87 4.97
CA ASP A 14 11.73 6.87 5.90
C ASP A 14 12.36 8.07 5.19
N THR A 15 13.18 7.81 4.17
CA THR A 15 13.84 8.86 3.38
C THR A 15 12.81 9.72 2.65
N SER A 16 11.81 9.11 2.02
CA SER A 16 10.78 9.84 1.29
C SER A 16 9.94 10.72 2.20
N LEU A 17 9.59 10.23 3.40
CA LEU A 17 8.80 11.00 4.36
C LEU A 17 9.60 12.15 4.98
N LYS A 18 10.90 12.00 5.21
CA LYS A 18 11.77 13.13 5.63
C LYS A 18 11.79 14.25 4.60
N VAL A 19 11.92 13.90 3.32
CA VAL A 19 11.88 14.88 2.22
C VAL A 19 10.48 15.48 2.11
N ALA A 20 9.43 14.70 2.31
CA ALA A 20 8.06 15.19 2.29
C ALA A 20 7.80 16.28 3.34
N ASP A 21 8.30 16.08 4.56
CA ASP A 21 8.22 17.06 5.64
C ASP A 21 9.02 18.35 5.32
N GLU A 22 10.19 18.24 4.67
CA GLU A 22 11.02 19.39 4.30
C GLU A 22 10.35 20.28 3.23
N TYR A 23 9.65 19.65 2.27
CA TYR A 23 9.09 20.34 1.11
C TYR A 23 7.57 20.55 1.18
N ASP A 24 6.91 20.14 2.28
CA ASP A 24 5.46 20.22 2.49
C ASP A 24 4.66 19.59 1.32
N ILE A 25 4.99 18.33 1.01
CA ILE A 25 4.34 17.56 -0.06
C ILE A 25 3.79 16.22 0.47
N GLN A 26 2.76 15.69 -0.20
CA GLN A 26 2.17 14.40 0.17
C GLN A 26 2.96 13.21 -0.40
N VAL A 27 3.00 12.09 0.33
CA VAL A 27 3.54 10.81 -0.13
C VAL A 27 2.42 9.78 -0.23
N ALA A 28 2.21 9.27 -1.44
CA ALA A 28 1.38 8.09 -1.68
C ALA A 28 2.21 6.81 -1.69
N ILE A 29 1.68 5.71 -1.16
CA ILE A 29 2.36 4.40 -1.08
C ILE A 29 1.50 3.24 -1.59
N HIS A 30 2.14 2.33 -2.31
CA HIS A 30 1.77 0.94 -2.53
C HIS A 30 2.83 0.11 -1.79
N THR A 31 2.44 -0.58 -0.72
CA THR A 31 3.37 -1.26 0.21
C THR A 31 3.86 -2.59 -0.36
N ASP A 32 4.80 -3.24 0.33
CA ASP A 32 5.45 -4.48 -0.09
C ASP A 32 4.51 -5.70 0.05
N THR A 33 3.86 -6.12 -1.04
CA THR A 33 2.95 -7.28 -1.04
C THR A 33 3.65 -8.57 -0.59
N LEU A 34 4.92 -8.73 -0.97
CA LEU A 34 5.70 -9.94 -0.73
C LEU A 34 6.14 -10.08 0.73
N ASN A 35 6.05 -9.01 1.52
CA ASN A 35 6.66 -8.93 2.83
C ASN A 35 8.18 -9.21 2.79
N GLU A 36 8.84 -8.82 1.69
CA GLU A 36 10.28 -9.05 1.48
C GLU A 36 11.12 -8.32 2.53
N CYS A 37 10.75 -7.08 2.84
CA CYS A 37 11.48 -6.20 3.76
C CYS A 37 10.87 -6.13 5.17
N GLY A 38 9.91 -7.01 5.48
CA GLY A 38 9.16 -7.03 6.74
C GLY A 38 7.64 -7.07 6.52
N PHE A 39 6.89 -7.15 7.61
CA PHE A 39 5.42 -7.20 7.56
C PHE A 39 4.81 -5.79 7.70
N VAL A 40 3.48 -5.69 7.69
CA VAL A 40 2.78 -4.39 7.77
C VAL A 40 3.23 -3.56 8.98
N GLU A 41 3.53 -4.18 10.11
CA GLU A 41 4.06 -3.51 11.30
C GLU A 41 5.45 -2.88 11.11
N ASP A 42 6.30 -3.46 10.28
CA ASP A 42 7.61 -2.88 9.93
C ASP A 42 7.44 -1.61 9.10
N THR A 43 6.52 -1.66 8.13
CA THR A 43 6.14 -0.47 7.34
C THR A 43 5.50 0.61 8.21
N ILE A 44 4.62 0.24 9.14
CA ILE A 44 4.02 1.20 10.10
C ILE A 44 5.10 1.84 10.98
N ARG A 45 6.09 1.07 11.45
CA ARG A 45 7.23 1.61 12.18
C ARG A 45 8.07 2.55 11.32
N ALA A 46 8.31 2.23 10.05
CA ALA A 46 9.06 3.09 9.14
C ALA A 46 8.32 4.41 8.83
N ILE A 47 6.99 4.40 8.82
CA ILE A 47 6.18 5.63 8.68
C ILE A 47 6.38 6.56 9.88
N ASP A 48 6.60 6.01 11.08
CA ASP A 48 6.92 6.75 12.31
C ASP A 48 5.94 7.89 12.64
N GLY A 49 4.63 7.61 12.48
CA GLY A 49 3.57 8.57 12.78
C GLY A 49 3.44 9.76 11.81
N ARG A 50 4.26 9.86 10.77
CA ARG A 50 4.17 10.90 9.73
C ARG A 50 2.98 10.70 8.81
N VAL A 51 2.51 11.77 8.18
CA VAL A 51 1.35 11.73 7.29
C VAL A 51 1.66 10.94 6.03
N ILE A 52 0.80 10.00 5.66
CA ILE A 52 0.97 9.20 4.45
C ILE A 52 -0.38 8.80 3.84
N HIS A 53 -0.46 8.79 2.51
CA HIS A 53 -1.63 8.33 1.77
C HIS A 53 -1.44 6.88 1.28
N THR A 54 -2.24 5.95 1.77
CA THR A 54 -2.20 4.55 1.32
C THR A 54 -3.15 4.35 0.15
N PHE A 55 -2.60 3.98 -1.01
CA PHE A 55 -3.42 3.60 -2.18
C PHE A 55 -3.99 2.20 -1.98
N HIS A 56 -5.17 1.94 -2.58
CA HIS A 56 -5.86 0.64 -2.59
C HIS A 56 -5.71 -0.13 -1.27
N THR A 57 -6.07 0.55 -0.16
CA THR A 57 -5.77 0.14 1.22
C THR A 57 -6.36 -1.22 1.60
N GLU A 58 -7.36 -1.70 0.86
CA GLU A 58 -7.94 -3.03 1.04
C GLU A 58 -6.99 -4.17 0.64
N GLY A 59 -6.11 -3.96 -0.36
CA GLY A 59 -5.00 -4.85 -0.69
C GLY A 59 -5.05 -5.57 -2.05
N ALA A 60 -6.20 -5.71 -2.72
CA ALA A 60 -6.26 -6.39 -4.03
C ALA A 60 -5.46 -5.66 -5.12
N GLY A 61 -5.34 -4.34 -5.03
CA GLY A 61 -4.47 -3.54 -5.90
C GLY A 61 -2.98 -3.59 -5.54
N GLY A 62 -2.63 -4.31 -4.47
CA GLY A 62 -1.27 -4.49 -3.94
C GLY A 62 -1.06 -3.85 -2.55
N GLY A 63 -0.18 -4.47 -1.78
CA GLY A 63 0.18 -4.14 -0.41
C GLY A 63 0.33 -5.39 0.46
N HIS A 64 0.99 -5.26 1.62
CA HIS A 64 1.28 -6.35 2.56
C HIS A 64 0.17 -7.40 2.65
N ALA A 65 0.44 -8.60 2.14
CA ALA A 65 -0.50 -9.70 2.17
C ALA A 65 -0.45 -10.44 3.52
N PRO A 66 -1.59 -10.69 4.20
CA PRO A 66 -2.96 -10.37 3.81
C PRO A 66 -3.55 -9.12 4.54
N ASP A 67 -2.76 -8.40 5.33
CA ASP A 67 -3.29 -7.56 6.40
C ASP A 67 -2.99 -6.04 6.28
N ILE A 68 -2.61 -5.58 5.08
CA ILE A 68 -2.43 -4.14 4.79
C ILE A 68 -3.63 -3.28 5.22
N ILE A 69 -4.85 -3.79 5.13
CA ILE A 69 -6.09 -3.08 5.51
C ILE A 69 -6.08 -2.53 6.95
N ARG A 70 -5.28 -3.11 7.84
CA ARG A 70 -5.11 -2.64 9.22
C ARG A 70 -4.60 -1.20 9.30
N ILE A 71 -3.85 -0.75 8.29
CA ILE A 71 -3.24 0.60 8.27
C ILE A 71 -4.30 1.71 8.24
N ALA A 72 -5.53 1.43 7.77
CA ALA A 72 -6.64 2.38 7.75
C ALA A 72 -7.10 2.84 9.14
N GLY A 73 -6.74 2.10 10.20
CA GLY A 73 -7.08 2.46 11.58
C GLY A 73 -6.12 3.47 12.22
N LEU A 74 -5.04 3.87 11.53
CA LEU A 74 -4.03 4.76 12.08
C LEU A 74 -4.38 6.24 11.85
N PRO A 75 -4.13 7.12 12.82
CA PRO A 75 -4.55 8.53 12.76
C PRO A 75 -3.77 9.37 11.75
N ASN A 76 -2.56 8.95 11.40
CA ASN A 76 -1.66 9.63 10.47
C ASN A 76 -1.81 9.13 9.02
N VAL A 77 -2.73 8.20 8.78
CA VAL A 77 -2.94 7.58 7.47
C VAL A 77 -4.16 8.21 6.81
N LEU A 78 -4.02 8.56 5.53
CA LEU A 78 -5.11 8.99 4.65
C LEU A 78 -5.46 7.81 3.73
N PRO A 79 -6.37 6.91 4.12
CA PRO A 79 -6.63 5.70 3.34
C PRO A 79 -7.53 5.97 2.14
N ALA A 80 -7.19 5.38 0.99
CA ALA A 80 -8.04 5.35 -0.19
C ALA A 80 -8.25 3.92 -0.70
N SER A 81 -9.38 3.72 -1.37
CA SER A 81 -9.71 2.52 -2.15
C SER A 81 -9.63 2.83 -3.65
N THR A 82 -9.36 1.82 -4.47
CA THR A 82 -9.52 1.90 -5.93
C THR A 82 -10.87 1.32 -6.34
N ASN A 83 -11.35 1.69 -7.53
CA ASN A 83 -12.71 1.36 -7.94
C ASN A 83 -13.02 -0.11 -8.30
N PRO A 84 -12.07 -1.02 -8.67
CA PRO A 84 -12.47 -2.34 -9.17
C PRO A 84 -13.12 -3.23 -8.08
N THR A 85 -12.77 -3.00 -6.81
CA THR A 85 -13.33 -3.76 -5.67
C THR A 85 -14.63 -3.15 -5.12
N LEU A 86 -15.18 -2.10 -5.76
CA LEU A 86 -16.28 -1.31 -5.23
C LEU A 86 -17.55 -1.34 -6.12
N PRO A 87 -18.71 -1.83 -5.63
CA PRO A 87 -18.88 -2.66 -4.44
C PRO A 87 -18.45 -4.11 -4.68
N TYR A 88 -18.48 -4.94 -3.64
CA TYR A 88 -18.40 -6.39 -3.80
C TYR A 88 -19.61 -6.92 -4.58
N THR A 89 -19.35 -7.67 -5.66
CA THR A 89 -20.38 -8.29 -6.51
C THR A 89 -20.06 -9.76 -6.78
N ARG A 90 -21.00 -10.48 -7.42
CA ARG A 90 -20.83 -11.90 -7.77
C ARG A 90 -19.55 -12.19 -8.57
N ASN A 91 -19.12 -11.26 -9.42
CA ASN A 91 -18.00 -11.48 -10.34
C ASN A 91 -16.66 -10.97 -9.81
N THR A 92 -16.65 -10.22 -8.69
CA THR A 92 -15.46 -9.48 -8.23
C THR A 92 -14.25 -10.40 -8.05
N ILE A 93 -14.42 -11.56 -7.41
CA ILE A 93 -13.29 -12.47 -7.12
C ILE A 93 -12.75 -13.12 -8.41
N GLU A 94 -13.63 -13.65 -9.26
CA GLU A 94 -13.21 -14.33 -10.50
C GLU A 94 -12.52 -13.35 -11.46
N GLU A 95 -13.07 -12.14 -11.60
CA GLU A 95 -12.46 -11.07 -12.40
C GLU A 95 -11.08 -10.66 -11.87
N HIS A 96 -10.95 -10.44 -10.56
CA HIS A 96 -9.69 -9.96 -9.98
C HIS A 96 -8.61 -11.03 -9.97
N LEU A 97 -8.97 -12.30 -9.76
CA LEU A 97 -8.00 -13.39 -9.80
C LEU A 97 -7.40 -13.52 -11.21
N ASP A 98 -8.24 -13.55 -12.25
CA ASP A 98 -7.76 -13.63 -13.64
C ASP A 98 -6.94 -12.38 -14.02
N MET A 99 -7.42 -11.18 -13.65
CA MET A 99 -6.70 -9.92 -13.87
C MET A 99 -5.30 -9.94 -13.24
N LEU A 100 -5.19 -10.39 -11.98
CA LEU A 100 -3.91 -10.47 -11.28
C LEU A 100 -2.94 -11.43 -11.99
N MET A 101 -3.42 -12.63 -12.34
CA MET A 101 -2.63 -13.66 -13.03
C MET A 101 -2.13 -13.16 -14.38
N VAL A 102 -2.99 -12.49 -15.16
CA VAL A 102 -2.63 -11.88 -16.45
C VAL A 102 -1.58 -10.79 -16.27
N CYS A 103 -1.78 -9.87 -15.32
CA CYS A 103 -0.85 -8.76 -15.09
C CYS A 103 0.54 -9.22 -14.63
N HIS A 104 0.61 -10.30 -13.84
CA HIS A 104 1.87 -10.80 -13.25
C HIS A 104 2.44 -12.04 -13.94
N HIS A 105 1.83 -12.49 -15.04
CA HIS A 105 2.28 -13.63 -15.85
C HIS A 105 2.46 -14.92 -15.03
N LEU A 106 1.48 -15.22 -14.16
CA LEU A 106 1.43 -16.42 -13.31
C LEU A 106 0.75 -17.61 -13.98
#